data_AF-S4P8J4-F1
#
_entry.id   AF-S4P8J4-F1
#
_cell.length_a   1.000
_cell.length_b   1.000
_cell.length_c   1.000
_cell.angle_alpha   90.00
_cell.angle_beta   90.00
_cell.angle_gamma   90.00
#
_symmetry.space_group_name_H-M   'P 1'
#
loop_
_entity.id
_entity.type
_entity.pdbx_description
1 polymer ?
#
loop_
_entity_poly.entity_id
_entity_poly.type
_entity_poly.pdbx_seq_one_letter_code
_entity_poly.pdbx_strand_id
1 'polypeptide(L)'
;MTGCSSVMLARAAEWNCSIFRKDGMLPIDTVIKEYLKLAVDYDNSPSNSKYCIQNILRELQETPRGRRFLECQTLEQICAIWDL
;
A
#
# COMPACT_ATOMS: atom_id res chain seq x y z
N MET A 1 23.25 15.95 11.67
CA MET A 1 22.58 16.04 10.34
C MET A 1 23.60 15.66 9.28
N THR A 2 23.23 14.93 8.23
CA THR A 2 24.19 14.25 7.33
C THR A 2 24.97 15.17 6.38
N GLY A 3 24.58 16.44 6.22
CA GLY A 3 25.23 17.39 5.31
C GLY A 3 24.95 17.16 3.81
N CYS A 4 24.06 16.22 3.48
CA CYS A 4 23.70 15.91 2.11
C CYS A 4 22.75 16.95 1.51
N SER A 5 22.84 17.18 0.20
CA SER A 5 21.92 18.07 -0.55
C SER A 5 20.50 17.51 -0.69
N SER A 6 20.33 16.19 -0.55
CA SER A 6 19.04 15.48 -0.67
C SER A 6 19.09 14.13 0.05
N VAL A 7 17.92 13.52 0.27
CA VAL A 7 17.76 12.24 0.98
C VAL A 7 16.89 11.29 0.16
N MET A 8 17.28 10.02 0.10
CA MET A 8 16.49 8.94 -0.48
C MET A 8 15.85 8.12 0.64
N LEU A 9 14.56 7.81 0.51
CA LEU A 9 13.81 6.98 1.46
C LEU A 9 13.29 5.72 0.74
N ALA A 10 13.44 4.56 1.38
CA ALA A 10 12.94 3.28 0.88
C ALA A 10 11.85 2.71 1.81
N ARG A 11 12.23 1.98 2.87
CA ARG A 11 11.29 1.32 3.81
C ARG A 11 10.17 2.24 4.34
N ALA A 12 10.48 3.50 4.65
CA ALA A 12 9.48 4.45 5.13
C ALA A 12 8.42 4.77 4.06
N ALA A 13 8.84 4.90 2.79
CA ALA A 13 7.94 5.11 1.66
C ALA A 13 7.16 3.84 1.32
N GLU A 14 7.79 2.67 1.41
CA GLU A 14 7.13 1.38 1.20
C GLU A 14 5.97 1.14 2.17
N TRP A 15 6.14 1.49 3.45
CA TRP A 15 5.08 1.32 4.45
C TRP A 15 3.94 2.32 4.26
N ASN A 16 4.26 3.53 3.80
CA ASN A 16 3.28 4.55 3.52
C ASN A 16 3.88 5.65 2.62
N CYS A 17 3.53 5.63 1.33
CA CYS A 17 4.03 6.57 0.32
C CYS A 17 3.71 8.03 0.65
N SER A 18 2.74 8.29 1.54
CA SER A 18 2.38 9.63 1.97
C SER A 18 3.46 10.32 2.84
N ILE A 19 4.56 9.63 3.16
CA ILE A 19 5.75 10.20 3.84
C ILE A 19 6.34 11.42 3.12
N PHE A 20 6.11 11.55 1.82
CA PHE A 20 6.55 12.70 1.04
C PHE A 20 5.58 13.89 1.08
N ARG A 21 4.41 13.76 1.71
CA ARG A 21 3.45 14.86 1.84
C ARG A 21 3.92 15.87 2.87
N LYS A 22 3.98 17.14 2.47
CA LYS A 22 4.22 18.26 3.39
C LYS A 22 3.14 18.40 4.48
N ASP A 23 1.90 17.96 4.18
CA ASP A 23 0.74 18.10 5.07
C ASP A 23 0.62 16.92 6.06
N GLY A 24 1.62 16.04 6.11
CA GLY A 24 1.66 14.87 6.98
C GLY A 24 1.10 13.60 6.34
N MET A 25 1.23 12.51 7.11
CA MET A 25 0.88 11.15 6.70
C MET A 25 -0.63 11.01 6.49
N LEU A 26 -1.02 10.28 5.45
CA LEU A 26 -2.38 9.81 5.25
C LEU A 26 -2.64 8.50 5.99
N PRO A 27 -3.90 8.22 6.37
CA PRO A 27 -4.31 6.89 6.80
C PRO A 27 -3.98 5.84 5.74
N ILE A 28 -3.51 4.67 6.17
CA ILE A 28 -3.07 3.61 5.26
C ILE A 28 -4.19 3.15 4.31
N ASP A 29 -5.46 3.17 4.73
CA ASP A 29 -6.57 2.75 3.88
C ASP A 29 -6.78 3.72 2.71
N THR A 30 -6.52 5.02 2.92
CA THR A 30 -6.49 6.00 1.83
C THR A 30 -5.38 5.66 0.84
N VAL A 31 -4.19 5.33 1.35
CA VAL A 31 -3.02 5.00 0.52
C VAL A 31 -3.25 3.71 -0.28
N ILE A 32 -3.81 2.67 0.35
CA ILE A 32 -4.13 1.40 -0.31
C ILE A 32 -5.19 1.61 -1.40
N LYS A 33 -6.25 2.38 -1.13
CA LYS A 33 -7.28 2.67 -2.15
C LYS A 33 -6.71 3.38 -3.37
N GLU A 34 -5.89 4.41 -3.17
CA GLU A 34 -5.26 5.12 -4.30
C GLU A 34 -4.24 4.24 -5.04
N TYR A 35 -3.48 3.42 -4.32
CA TYR A 35 -2.59 2.42 -4.93
C TYR A 35 -3.37 1.41 -5.78
N LEU A 36 -4.50 0.90 -5.29
CA LEU A 36 -5.33 -0.07 -6.01
C LEU A 36 -5.94 0.49 -7.28
N LYS A 37 -6.40 1.75 -7.26
CA LYS A 37 -6.87 2.43 -8.49
C LYS A 37 -5.79 2.46 -9.55
N LEU A 38 -4.56 2.87 -9.18
CA LEU A 38 -3.42 2.85 -10.09
C LEU A 38 -3.08 1.42 -10.53
N ALA A 39 -3.14 0.44 -9.64
CA ALA A 39 -2.89 -0.95 -10.00
C ALA A 39 -3.88 -1.46 -11.05
N VAL A 40 -5.16 -1.06 -10.97
CA VAL A 40 -6.18 -1.39 -11.97
C VAL A 40 -5.96 -0.63 -13.27
N ASP A 41 -5.77 0.70 -13.20
CA ASP A 41 -5.62 1.57 -14.38
C ASP A 41 -4.41 1.21 -15.24
N TYR A 42 -3.36 0.65 -14.62
CA TYR A 42 -2.11 0.27 -15.28
C TYR A 42 -1.90 -1.25 -15.41
N ASP A 43 -2.95 -2.06 -15.23
CA ASP A 43 -2.91 -3.53 -15.35
C ASP A 43 -1.75 -4.18 -14.55
N ASN A 44 -1.54 -3.71 -13.33
CA ASN A 44 -0.50 -4.22 -12.46
C ASN A 44 -0.82 -5.64 -12.02
N SER A 45 0.17 -6.53 -12.08
CA SER A 45 0.00 -7.94 -11.69
C SER A 45 -0.62 -8.06 -10.28
N PRO A 46 -1.65 -8.91 -10.09
CA PRO A 46 -2.24 -9.15 -8.77
C PRO A 46 -1.19 -9.55 -7.72
N SER A 47 -0.20 -10.37 -8.09
CA SER A 47 0.89 -10.79 -7.20
C SER A 47 1.74 -9.62 -6.72
N ASN A 48 2.08 -8.69 -7.62
CA ASN A 48 2.85 -7.49 -7.29
C ASN A 48 2.03 -6.54 -6.40
N SER A 49 0.78 -6.27 -6.77
CA SER A 49 -0.14 -5.45 -5.98
C SER A 49 -0.32 -6.01 -4.56
N LYS A 50 -0.49 -7.33 -4.45
CA LYS A 50 -0.61 -8.02 -3.17
C LYS A 50 0.66 -7.92 -2.34
N TYR A 51 1.84 -8.03 -2.94
CA TYR A 51 3.11 -7.84 -2.23
C TYR A 51 3.22 -6.43 -1.62
N CYS A 52 2.96 -5.38 -2.41
CA CYS A 52 3.02 -4.00 -1.93
C CYS A 52 2.02 -3.75 -0.78
N ILE A 53 0.78 -4.22 -0.90
CA ILE A 53 -0.23 -4.02 0.14
C ILE A 53 0.11 -4.78 1.43
N GLN A 54 0.74 -5.96 1.36
CA GLN A 54 1.26 -6.66 2.54
C GLN A 54 2.30 -5.81 3.29
N ASN A 55 3.23 -5.15 2.56
CA ASN A 55 4.23 -4.28 3.17
C ASN A 55 3.65 -3.00 3.77
N ILE A 56 2.51 -2.52 3.25
CA ILE A 56 1.76 -1.41 3.86
C ILE A 56 1.02 -1.90 5.13
N LEU A 57 0.37 -3.07 5.07
CA LEU A 57 -0.43 -3.60 6.19
C LEU A 57 0.43 -4.01 7.39
N ARG A 58 1.60 -4.61 7.17
CA ARG A 58 2.48 -5.13 8.24
C ARG A 58 1.70 -5.98 9.25
N GLU A 59 1.71 -5.61 10.53
CA GLU A 59 1.01 -6.31 11.63
C GLU A 59 -0.51 -6.40 11.41
N LEU A 60 -1.09 -5.52 10.58
CA LEU A 60 -2.52 -5.52 10.30
C LEU A 60 -2.95 -6.70 9.42
N GLN A 61 -2.01 -7.47 8.88
CA GLN A 61 -2.29 -8.73 8.19
C GLN A 61 -2.99 -9.75 9.11
N GLU A 62 -2.73 -9.71 10.42
CA GLU A 62 -3.35 -10.61 11.40
C GLU A 62 -4.81 -10.26 11.74
N THR A 63 -5.25 -9.06 11.37
CA THR A 63 -6.63 -8.63 11.55
C THR A 63 -7.58 -9.47 10.69
N PRO A 64 -8.89 -9.53 11.01
CA PRO A 64 -9.86 -10.24 10.17
C PRO A 64 -9.86 -9.75 8.70
N ARG A 65 -9.72 -8.44 8.47
CA ARG A 65 -9.60 -7.87 7.12
C ARG A 65 -8.29 -8.28 6.45
N GLY A 66 -7.18 -8.23 7.18
CA GLY A 66 -5.87 -8.67 6.70
C GLY A 66 -5.88 -10.12 6.24
N ARG A 67 -6.45 -11.03 7.05
CA ARG A 67 -6.58 -12.45 6.70
C ARG A 67 -7.45 -12.68 5.46
N ARG A 68 -8.59 -11.99 5.32
CA ARG A 68 -9.39 -12.02 4.08
C ARG A 68 -8.60 -11.54 2.86
N PHE A 69 -7.80 -10.49 3.02
CA PHE A 69 -6.91 -10.02 1.96
C PHE A 69 -5.84 -11.07 1.58
N LEU A 70 -5.28 -11.80 2.55
CA LEU A 70 -4.31 -12.86 2.28
C LEU A 70 -4.89 -14.03 1.46
N GLU A 71 -6.21 -14.25 1.51
CA GLU A 71 -6.89 -15.28 0.71
C GLU A 71 -7.10 -14.86 -0.75
N CYS A 72 -7.04 -13.56 -1.07
CA CYS A 72 -7.31 -13.02 -2.41
C CYS A 72 -6.28 -13.48 -3.46
N GLN A 73 -6.74 -13.82 -4.66
CA GLN A 73 -5.93 -14.27 -5.80
C GLN A 73 -6.00 -13.31 -6.99
N THR A 74 -7.05 -12.50 -7.09
CA THR A 74 -7.25 -11.54 -8.19
C THR A 74 -7.25 -10.11 -7.69
N LEU A 75 -6.95 -9.16 -8.59
CA LEU A 75 -7.00 -7.73 -8.25
C LEU A 75 -8.43 -7.29 -7.89
N GLU A 76 -9.44 -7.87 -8.54
CA GLU A 76 -10.86 -7.67 -8.21
C GLU A 76 -11.18 -8.07 -6.77
N GLN A 77 -10.73 -9.25 -6.32
CA GLN A 77 -10.92 -9.71 -4.94
C GLN A 77 -10.23 -8.78 -3.94
N ILE A 78 -9.03 -8.29 -4.28
CA ILE A 78 -8.30 -7.33 -3.44
C ILE A 78 -9.08 -6.00 -3.37
N CYS A 79 -9.56 -5.47 -4.49
CA CYS A 79 -10.36 -4.24 -4.54
C CYS A 79 -11.62 -4.33 -3.67
N ALA A 80 -12.31 -5.47 -3.72
CA ALA A 80 -13.50 -5.71 -2.91
C ALA A 80 -13.26 -5.64 -1.38
N ILE A 81 -12.02 -5.85 -0.90
CA ILE A 81 -11.68 -5.68 0.53
C ILE A 81 -11.75 -4.21 0.97
N TRP A 82 -11.59 -3.27 0.03
CA TRP A 82 -11.60 -1.82 0.27
C TRP A 82 -12.80 -1.12 -0.40
N ASP A 83 -13.85 -1.85 -0.75
CA ASP A 83 -15.07 -1.34 -1.38
C ASP A 83 -14.80 -0.56 -2.68
N LEU A 84 -13.91 -1.11 -3.52
CA LEU A 84 -13.56 -0.61 -4.86
C LEU A 84 -14.09 -1.56 -5.94
#